data_AF-A0A0T6AZC2-F1
#
_entry.id   AF-A0A0T6AZC2-F1
#
_cell.length_a   1.000
_cell.length_b   1.000
_cell.length_c   1.000
_cell.angle_alpha   90.00
_cell.angle_beta   90.00
_cell.angle_gamma   90.00
#
_symmetry.space_group_name_H-M   'P 1'
#
loop_
_entity.id
_entity.type
_entity.pdbx_description
1 polymer ?
#
loop_
_entity_poly.entity_id
_entity_poly.type
_entity_poly.pdbx_seq_one_letter_code
_entity_poly.pdbx_strand_id
1 'polypeptide(L)'
;MNRDRKSVLIERDDTIRWRRRYLMTIKDYHCQNRIYYLDETWLNEGHTKQKVWVVDNIENRRQAFNDGLTTGICNPSGKERRLISLHIGSKAGFVENGLLLFEGKKTTDYHEERNA
;
A
#
# COMPACT_ATOMS: atom_id res chain seq x y z
N MET A 1 30.19 5.27 -34.49
CA MET A 1 29.29 4.14 -34.14
C MET A 1 29.03 4.19 -32.65
N ASN A 2 27.91 4.83 -32.25
CA ASN A 2 27.55 4.98 -30.84
C ASN A 2 27.08 3.62 -30.33
N ARG A 3 27.80 3.01 -29.37
CA ARG A 3 27.39 1.75 -28.76
C ARG A 3 26.29 2.06 -27.74
N ASP A 4 25.04 1.84 -28.15
CA ASP A 4 23.91 1.76 -27.21
C ASP A 4 24.16 0.62 -26.23
N ARG A 5 24.68 0.95 -25.04
CA ARG A 5 24.83 -0.01 -23.95
C ARG A 5 23.44 -0.27 -23.37
N LYS A 6 22.87 -1.43 -23.69
CA LYS A 6 21.63 -1.96 -23.08
C LYS A 6 21.81 -2.35 -21.60
N SER A 7 22.61 -1.62 -20.82
CA SER A 7 22.88 -1.91 -19.41
C SER A 7 21.63 -1.85 -18.53
N VAL A 8 20.57 -1.17 -18.97
CA VAL A 8 19.24 -1.20 -18.32
C VAL A 8 18.62 -2.60 -18.28
N LEU A 9 18.97 -3.47 -19.24
CA LEU A 9 18.44 -4.83 -19.33
C LEU A 9 19.32 -5.87 -18.63
N ILE A 10 20.48 -5.46 -18.09
CA ILE A 10 21.44 -6.36 -17.47
C ILE A 10 21.56 -5.97 -16.01
N GLU A 11 21.03 -6.81 -15.14
CA GLU A 11 21.20 -6.68 -13.70
C GLU A 11 22.69 -6.75 -13.35
N ARG A 12 23.16 -5.88 -12.45
CA ARG A 12 24.56 -5.84 -12.07
C ARG A 12 24.94 -7.10 -11.28
N ASP A 13 26.13 -7.62 -11.51
CA ASP A 13 26.62 -8.85 -10.87
C ASP A 13 26.63 -8.78 -9.33
N ASP A 14 26.88 -7.59 -8.77
CA ASP A 14 26.82 -7.35 -7.32
C ASP A 14 25.41 -7.54 -6.77
N THR A 15 24.40 -7.03 -7.47
CA THR A 15 22.98 -7.12 -7.10
C THR A 15 22.50 -8.58 -7.16
N ILE A 16 22.91 -9.31 -8.20
CA ILE A 16 22.66 -10.76 -8.31
C ILE A 16 23.28 -11.50 -7.12
N ARG A 17 24.52 -11.17 -6.76
CA ARG A 17 25.23 -11.80 -5.63
C ARG A 17 24.55 -11.50 -4.29
N TRP A 18 24.14 -10.25 -4.06
CA TRP A 18 23.40 -9.84 -2.87
C TRP A 18 22.06 -10.56 -2.76
N ARG A 19 21.29 -10.62 -3.85
CA ARG A 19 20.01 -11.33 -3.88
C ARG A 19 20.17 -12.81 -3.62
N ARG A 20 21.16 -13.48 -4.23
CA ARG A 20 21.46 -14.90 -3.95
C ARG A 20 21.80 -15.13 -2.47
N ARG A 21 22.67 -14.29 -1.90
CA ARG A 21 23.03 -14.38 -0.48
C ARG A 21 21.82 -14.16 0.42
N TYR A 22 21.01 -13.15 0.14
CA TYR A 22 19.77 -12.89 0.86
C TYR A 22 18.80 -14.09 0.80
N LEU A 23 18.59 -14.67 -0.38
CA LEU A 23 17.68 -15.81 -0.57
C LEU A 23 18.16 -17.07 0.17
N MET A 24 19.46 -17.33 0.22
CA MET A 24 20.01 -18.42 1.01
C MET A 24 19.77 -18.18 2.51
N THR A 25 20.11 -16.99 2.99
CA THR A 25 19.95 -16.60 4.39
C THR A 25 18.48 -16.65 4.84
N ILE A 26 17.56 -16.05 4.08
CA ILE A 26 16.15 -15.97 4.46
C ILE A 26 15.51 -17.37 4.50
N LYS A 27 15.95 -18.29 3.64
CA LYS A 27 15.49 -19.69 3.65
C LYS A 27 15.81 -20.37 4.98
N ASP A 28 17.02 -20.17 5.51
CA ASP A 28 17.42 -20.73 6.81
C ASP A 28 16.59 -20.14 7.96
N TYR A 29 16.34 -18.84 7.93
CA TYR A 29 15.47 -18.18 8.92
C TYR A 29 14.01 -18.63 8.84
N HIS A 30 13.51 -18.93 7.64
CA HIS A 30 12.18 -19.52 7.45
C HIS A 30 12.08 -20.91 8.08
N CYS A 31 13.11 -21.76 7.93
CA CYS A 31 13.16 -23.07 8.57
C CYS A 31 13.10 -22.97 10.10
N GLN A 32 13.63 -21.91 10.69
CA GLN A 32 13.60 -21.66 12.13
C GLN A 32 12.29 -21.00 12.61
N ASN A 33 11.41 -20.56 11.70
CA ASN A 33 10.18 -19.81 11.99
C ASN A 33 10.43 -18.53 12.84
N ARG A 34 11.52 -17.81 12.56
CA ARG A 34 11.97 -16.64 13.34
C ARG A 34 11.80 -15.30 12.63
N ILE A 35 11.05 -15.28 11.52
CA ILE A 35 10.92 -14.07 10.70
C ILE A 35 9.64 -13.33 11.05
N TYR A 36 9.82 -12.05 11.39
CA TYR A 36 8.77 -11.06 11.43
C TYR A 36 9.05 -10.03 10.34
N TYR A 37 8.01 -9.69 9.58
CA TYR A 37 8.00 -8.66 8.57
C TYR A 37 7.34 -7.43 9.15
N LEU A 38 7.96 -6.27 8.93
CA LEU A 38 7.41 -4.97 9.26
C LEU A 38 7.30 -4.23 7.93
N ASP A 39 6.10 -3.76 7.61
CA ASP A 39 5.89 -2.99 6.39
C ASP A 39 4.90 -1.86 6.62
N GLU A 40 5.10 -0.78 5.87
CA GLU A 40 4.30 0.43 5.92
C GLU A 40 3.48 0.57 4.64
N THR A 41 2.20 0.88 4.80
CA THR A 41 1.33 1.24 3.67
C THR A 41 0.47 2.43 4.02
N TRP A 42 -0.09 3.07 3.00
CA TRP A 42 -0.96 4.23 3.14
C TRP A 42 -2.26 4.04 2.35
N LEU A 43 -3.34 4.53 2.94
CA LEU A 43 -4.66 4.59 2.32
C LEU A 43 -5.04 6.06 2.13
N ASN A 44 -5.35 6.45 0.90
CA ASN A 44 -5.94 7.76 0.65
C ASN A 44 -7.43 7.74 1.01
N GLU A 45 -7.87 8.75 1.77
CA GLU A 45 -9.29 9.01 2.04
C GLU A 45 -10.11 9.16 0.75
N GLY A 46 -9.43 9.56 -0.33
CA GLY A 46 -10.04 9.76 -1.64
C GLY A 46 -9.90 8.61 -2.65
N HIS A 47 -9.53 7.42 -2.21
CA HIS A 47 -9.38 6.28 -3.11
C HIS A 47 -10.72 5.89 -3.74
N THR A 48 -10.96 6.36 -4.96
CA THR A 48 -12.16 6.12 -5.75
C THR A 48 -11.80 5.38 -7.04
N LYS A 49 -12.71 4.55 -7.55
CA LYS A 49 -12.56 3.94 -8.89
C LYS A 49 -13.17 4.88 -9.91
N GLN A 50 -12.45 5.11 -11.02
CA GLN A 50 -12.93 5.94 -12.14
C GLN A 50 -14.25 5.43 -12.75
N LYS A 51 -14.52 4.13 -12.62
CA LYS A 51 -15.78 3.49 -12.99
C LYS A 51 -16.36 2.79 -11.77
N VAL A 52 -17.60 3.13 -11.46
CA VAL A 52 -18.40 2.47 -10.42
C VAL A 52 -19.71 2.04 -11.09
N TRP A 53 -20.23 0.89 -10.69
CA TRP A 53 -21.57 0.48 -11.09
C TRP A 53 -22.58 1.45 -10.46
N VAL A 54 -23.28 2.19 -11.31
CA VAL A 54 -24.40 3.06 -10.91
C VAL A 54 -25.66 2.38 -11.40
N VAL A 55 -26.72 2.44 -10.59
CA VAL A 55 -28.04 1.93 -11.01
C VAL A 55 -28.68 2.96 -11.92
N ASP A 56 -29.03 2.56 -13.14
CA ASP A 56 -29.50 3.47 -14.21
C ASP A 56 -30.84 4.18 -13.91
N ASN A 57 -31.65 3.65 -12.98
CA ASN A 57 -33.01 4.13 -12.70
C ASN A 57 -33.12 5.01 -11.43
N ILE A 58 -32.04 5.65 -11.01
CA ILE A 58 -32.06 6.57 -9.86
C ILE A 58 -32.18 8.01 -10.37
N GLU A 59 -33.30 8.68 -10.11
CA GLU A 59 -33.50 10.08 -10.53
C GLU A 59 -32.81 11.07 -9.60
N ASN A 60 -32.71 10.75 -8.31
CA ASN A 60 -32.06 11.60 -7.32
C ASN A 60 -31.57 10.84 -6.08
N ARG A 61 -30.70 11.48 -5.30
CA ARG A 61 -30.09 10.90 -4.08
C ARG A 61 -31.12 10.49 -3.03
N ARG A 62 -32.26 11.18 -2.93
CA ARG A 62 -33.29 10.90 -1.93
C ARG A 62 -34.05 9.61 -2.25
N GLN A 63 -34.37 9.38 -3.52
CA GLN A 63 -34.94 8.13 -4.00
C GLN A 63 -33.98 6.96 -3.73
N ALA A 64 -32.70 7.10 -4.10
CA ALA A 64 -31.69 6.08 -3.83
C ALA A 64 -31.64 5.68 -2.35
N PHE A 65 -31.63 6.66 -1.45
CA PHE A 65 -31.58 6.42 0.00
C PHE A 65 -32.81 5.65 0.51
N ASN A 66 -34.01 6.04 0.06
CA ASN A 66 -35.25 5.37 0.44
C ASN A 66 -35.33 3.92 -0.07
N ASP A 67 -34.75 3.65 -1.24
CA ASP A 67 -34.74 2.33 -1.87
C ASP A 67 -33.56 1.45 -1.41
N GLY A 68 -32.71 1.94 -0.51
CA GLY A 68 -31.51 1.24 -0.04
C GLY A 68 -30.40 1.11 -1.10
N LEU A 69 -30.44 1.95 -2.14
CA LEU A 69 -29.50 1.99 -3.24
C LEU A 69 -28.45 3.10 -3.05
N THR A 70 -27.30 2.98 -3.73
CA THR A 70 -26.24 3.99 -3.71
C THR A 70 -26.17 4.69 -5.07
N THR A 71 -25.89 6.00 -5.08
CA THR A 71 -25.61 6.77 -6.31
C THR A 71 -24.18 6.56 -6.82
N GLY A 72 -23.47 5.53 -6.34
CA GLY A 72 -22.04 5.33 -6.57
C GLY A 72 -21.15 6.13 -5.62
N ILE A 73 -19.83 5.96 -5.77
CA ILE A 73 -18.81 6.63 -4.95
C ILE A 73 -18.70 8.09 -5.43
N CYS A 74 -18.83 9.06 -4.52
CA CYS A 74 -18.55 10.45 -4.84
C CYS A 74 -17.04 10.67 -4.92
N ASN A 75 -16.58 11.36 -5.97
CA ASN A 75 -15.20 11.81 -6.01
C ASN A 75 -14.94 12.75 -4.81
N PRO A 76 -13.78 12.62 -4.15
CA PRO A 76 -13.48 13.42 -2.97
C PRO A 76 -13.26 14.87 -3.40
N SER A 77 -13.93 15.81 -2.75
CA SER A 77 -13.72 17.25 -2.98
C SER A 77 -12.77 17.82 -1.92
N GLY A 78 -11.46 17.58 -2.05
CA GLY A 78 -10.45 18.13 -1.13
C GLY A 78 -9.05 17.56 -1.29
N LYS A 79 -8.05 18.19 -0.63
CA LYS A 79 -6.69 17.61 -0.49
C LYS A 79 -6.81 16.38 0.41
N GLU A 80 -6.66 15.20 -0.19
CA GLU A 80 -6.92 13.90 0.45
C GLU A 80 -6.03 13.68 1.68
N ARG A 81 -6.64 13.29 2.80
CA ARG A 81 -5.90 12.80 3.97
C ARG A 81 -5.38 11.40 3.66
N ARG A 82 -4.24 11.06 4.27
CA ARG A 82 -3.65 9.73 4.18
C ARG A 82 -3.74 9.07 5.54
N LEU A 83 -4.30 7.87 5.60
CA LEU A 83 -4.17 7.02 6.76
C LEU A 83 -2.94 6.14 6.53
N ILE A 84 -1.95 6.23 7.41
CA ILE A 84 -0.72 5.44 7.33
C ILE A 84 -0.85 4.30 8.34
N SER A 85 -0.60 3.07 7.87
CA SER A 85 -0.59 1.88 8.70
C SER A 85 0.76 1.17 8.58
N LEU A 86 1.40 0.97 9.72
CA LEU A 86 2.60 0.16 9.88
C LEU A 86 2.22 -1.04 10.74
N HIS A 87 2.49 -2.26 10.28
CA HIS A 87 2.18 -3.45 11.06
C HIS A 87 3.30 -4.48 10.96
N ILE A 88 3.62 -5.10 12.10
CA ILE A 88 4.49 -6.27 12.18
C ILE A 88 3.69 -7.58 12.15
N GLY A 89 4.16 -8.56 11.38
CA GLY A 89 3.53 -9.88 11.28
C GLY A 89 4.52 -10.98 10.95
N SER A 90 4.14 -12.23 11.19
CA SER A 90 4.91 -13.42 10.86
C SER A 90 4.04 -14.42 10.11
N LYS A 91 4.56 -15.63 9.87
CA LYS A 91 3.76 -16.76 9.35
C LYS A 91 2.55 -17.09 10.25
N ALA A 92 2.63 -16.79 11.55
CA ALA A 92 1.53 -17.03 12.49
C ALA A 92 0.44 -15.93 12.47
N GLY A 93 0.63 -14.88 11.67
CA GLY A 93 -0.25 -13.72 11.61
C GLY A 93 0.38 -12.47 12.22
N PHE A 94 -0.47 -11.47 12.44
CA PHE A 94 -0.07 -10.18 13.00
C PHE A 94 0.28 -10.29 14.48
N VAL A 95 1.30 -9.53 14.91
CA VAL A 95 1.66 -9.46 16.33
C VAL A 95 0.62 -8.62 17.05
N GLU A 96 0.08 -9.14 18.15
CA GLU A 96 -0.85 -8.40 19.01
C GLU A 96 -0.20 -7.09 19.49
N ASN A 97 -0.94 -5.98 19.42
CA ASN A 97 -0.44 -4.63 19.70
C ASN A 97 0.73 -4.17 18.81
N GLY A 98 0.95 -4.83 17.66
CA GLY A 98 1.99 -4.47 16.69
C GLY A 98 1.55 -3.49 15.60
N LEU A 99 0.30 -3.00 15.66
CA LEU A 99 -0.24 -2.02 14.72
C LEU A 99 0.08 -0.59 15.19
N LEU A 100 0.69 0.19 14.30
CA LEU A 100 0.76 1.64 14.41
C LEU A 100 -0.08 2.25 13.29
N LEU A 101 -1.11 2.99 13.67
CA LEU A 101 -2.06 3.63 12.75
C LEU A 101 -2.16 5.12 13.07
N PHE A 102 -1.93 5.99 12.09
CA PHE A 102 -2.03 7.43 12.26
C PHE A 102 -2.44 8.14 10.98
N GLU A 103 -3.03 9.32 11.13
CA GLU A 103 -3.37 10.21 10.03
C GLU A 103 -2.12 11.02 9.64
N GLY A 104 -1.70 10.89 8.38
CA GLY A 104 -0.60 11.67 7.84
C GLY A 104 -0.97 13.14 7.71
N LYS A 105 -0.13 14.04 8.21
CA LYS A 105 -0.36 15.49 8.05
C LYS A 105 0.06 15.92 6.65
N LYS A 106 -0.26 17.17 6.29
CA LYS A 106 -0.12 17.73 4.93
C LYS A 106 1.34 17.93 4.48
N THR A 107 2.32 17.20 5.00
CA THR A 107 3.69 17.22 4.50
C THR A 107 3.79 16.46 3.18
N THR A 108 4.70 16.90 2.31
CA THR A 108 4.93 16.28 1.00
C THR A 108 5.53 14.88 1.14
N ASP A 109 6.27 14.65 2.23
CA ASP A 109 6.86 13.37 2.62
C ASP A 109 6.32 12.93 3.98
N TYR A 110 5.79 11.72 4.05
CA TYR A 110 5.24 11.13 5.28
C TYR A 110 6.33 10.46 6.14
N HIS A 111 7.51 10.18 5.58
CA HIS A 111 8.62 9.61 6.35
C HIS A 111 9.13 10.56 7.44
N GLU A 112 8.88 11.86 7.29
CA GLU A 112 9.21 12.89 8.30
C GLU A 112 8.38 12.74 9.58
N GLU A 113 7.21 12.09 9.51
CA GLU A 113 6.27 11.97 10.63
C GLU A 113 6.55 10.76 11.53
N ARG A 114 7.50 9.90 11.16
CA ARG A 114 7.87 8.69 11.92
C ARG A 114 8.74 8.94 13.17
N ASN A 115 9.08 10.19 13.50
CA ASN A 115 9.97 10.57 14.61
C ASN A 115 9.25 11.28 15.78
N ALA A 116 8.25 10.66 16.38
CA ALA A 116 7.65 11.11 17.64
C ALA A 116 7.65 9.99 18.68
#